data_AF-A0A7Y5R1H0-F1
#
_entry.id   AF-A0A7Y5R1H0-F1
#
_cell.length_a   1.000
_cell.length_b   1.000
_cell.length_c   1.000
_cell.angle_alpha   90.00
_cell.angle_beta   90.00
_cell.angle_gamma   90.00
#
_symmetry.space_group_name_H-M   'P 1'
#
loop_
_entity.id
_entity.type
_entity.pdbx_description
1 polymer ?
#
loop_
_entity_poly.entity_id
_entity_poly.type
_entity_poly.pdbx_seq_one_letter_code
_entity_poly.pdbx_strand_id
1 'polypeptide(L)' 'DGPTDKDGNSLEGRAEIIVGKQRNGPIGIVNVFFHKAYTRFENYTQREQT' A
#
# COMPACT_ATOMS: atom_id res chain seq x y z
N ASP A 1 13.93 14.42 -2.29
CA ASP A 1 12.77 14.17 -3.16
C ASP A 1 12.22 12.78 -2.92
N GLY A 2 10.90 12.67 -2.75
CA GLY A 2 10.19 11.38 -2.56
C GLY A 2 9.95 10.68 -3.90
N PRO A 3 9.47 9.42 -3.89
CA PRO A 3 9.10 8.73 -5.11
C PRO A 3 7.93 9.44 -5.81
N THR A 4 8.03 9.62 -7.12
CA THR A 4 6.98 10.22 -7.96
C THR A 4 6.65 9.32 -9.15
N ASP A 5 5.43 9.44 -9.68
CA ASP A 5 5.06 8.76 -10.93
C ASP A 5 5.55 9.52 -12.18
N LYS A 6 5.16 9.04 -13.37
CA LYS A 6 5.55 9.61 -14.67
C LYS A 6 4.95 11.00 -14.93
N ASP A 7 3.87 11.33 -14.22
CA ASP A 7 3.14 12.60 -14.35
C ASP A 7 3.56 13.60 -13.24
N GLY A 8 4.46 13.19 -12.35
CA GLY A 8 4.98 14.02 -11.25
C GLY A 8 4.17 13.94 -9.96
N ASN A 9 3.17 13.05 -9.85
CA ASN A 9 2.41 12.89 -8.62
C ASN A 9 3.25 12.14 -7.57
N SER A 10 3.12 12.55 -6.31
CA SER A 10 3.80 11.90 -5.19
C SER A 10 3.25 10.49 -4.95
N LEU A 11 4.17 9.52 -4.83
CA LEU A 11 3.89 8.14 -4.41
C LEU A 11 4.25 7.93 -2.92
N GLU A 12 4.48 9.01 -2.18
CA GLU A 12 4.82 8.97 -0.76
C GLU A 12 3.76 8.18 0.02
N GLY A 13 4.20 7.18 0.78
CA GLY A 13 3.34 6.35 1.61
C GLY A 13 2.48 5.34 0.83
N ARG A 14 2.48 5.31 -0.51
CA ARG A 14 1.78 4.29 -1.28
C ARG A 14 2.63 3.02 -1.39
N ALA A 15 2.05 1.87 -1.05
CA ALA A 15 2.69 0.57 -1.22
C ALA A 15 1.68 -0.53 -1.61
N GLU A 16 2.20 -1.61 -2.18
CA GLU A 16 1.41 -2.75 -2.67
C GLU A 16 1.97 -4.05 -2.08
N ILE A 17 1.08 -4.91 -1.58
CA ILE A 17 1.38 -6.28 -1.19
C ILE A 17 0.83 -7.21 -2.27
N ILE A 18 1.71 -7.96 -2.94
CA ILE A 18 1.33 -8.91 -3.98
C ILE A 18 1.21 -10.30 -3.37
N VAL A 19 -0.02 -10.81 -3.29
CA VAL A 19 -0.29 -12.19 -2.89
C VAL A 19 -0.12 -13.09 -4.11
N GLY A 20 1.12 -13.53 -4.36
CA GLY A 20 1.44 -14.35 -5.54
C GLY A 20 0.97 -15.81 -5.46
N LYS A 21 0.68 -16.33 -4.26
CA LYS A 21 0.19 -17.70 -4.06
C LYS A 21 -0.68 -17.81 -2.81
N GLN A 22 -1.88 -18.37 -2.97
CA GLN A 22 -2.79 -18.70 -1.88
C GLN A 22 -3.42 -20.07 -2.15
N ARG A 23 -3.20 -21.05 -1.26
CA ARG A 23 -3.48 -22.48 -1.54
C ARG A 23 -4.93 -22.77 -1.93
N ASN A 24 -5.87 -22.13 -1.25
CA ASN A 24 -7.31 -22.37 -1.40
C ASN A 24 -8.08 -21.05 -1.50
N GLY A 25 -7.48 -20.00 -2.04
CA GLY A 25 -8.07 -18.68 -2.04
C GLY A 25 -7.57 -17.79 -3.16
N PRO A 26 -8.18 -16.61 -3.30
CA PRO A 26 -7.83 -15.68 -4.36
C PRO A 26 -6.41 -15.16 -4.18
N ILE A 27 -5.72 -14.96 -5.30
CA ILE A 27 -4.51 -14.16 -5.37
C ILE A 27 -4.88 -12.72 -5.73
N GLY A 28 -3.96 -11.78 -5.53
CA GLY A 28 -4.21 -10.39 -5.91
C GLY A 28 -3.22 -9.41 -5.32
N ILE A 29 -3.55 -8.13 -5.48
CA ILE A 29 -2.78 -7.01 -4.96
C ILE A 29 -3.60 -6.34 -3.86
N VAL A 30 -2.94 -6.07 -2.73
CA VAL A 30 -3.52 -5.33 -1.61
C VAL A 30 -2.78 -3.99 -1.49
N ASN A 31 -3.52 -2.89 -1.65
CA ASN A 31 -2.97 -1.56 -1.42
C ASN A 31 -2.83 -1.30 0.09
N VAL A 32 -1.69 -0.77 0.51
CA VAL A 32 -1.36 -0.45 1.90
C VAL A 32 -0.66 0.90 1.99
N PHE A 33 -0.67 1.50 3.18
CA PHE A 33 0.13 2.70 3.47
C PHE A 33 1.46 2.31 4.11
N PHE A 34 2.59 2.84 3.63
CA PHE A 34 3.91 2.61 4.24
C PHE A 34 4.36 3.83 5.06
N HIS A 35 4.33 3.70 6.39
CA HIS A 35 4.75 4.73 7.32
C HIS A 35 6.27 4.69 7.54
N LYS A 36 7.01 5.47 6.74
CA LYS A 36 8.49 5.47 6.71
C LYS A 36 9.16 5.64 8.07
N ALA A 37 8.63 6.53 8.92
CA ALA A 37 9.19 6.80 10.24
C ALA A 37 9.22 5.58 11.18
N TYR A 38 8.38 4.58 10.91
CA TYR A 38 8.23 3.39 11.75
C TYR A 38 8.49 2.08 10.98
N THR A 39 8.86 2.17 9.70
CA THR A 39 9.01 1.02 8.79
C THR A 39 7.80 0.08 8.85
N ARG A 40 6.59 0.66 8.87
CA ARG A 40 5.34 -0.05 9.16
C ARG A 40 4.37 0.05 8.00
N PHE A 41 3.70 -1.07 7.69
CA PHE A 41 2.52 -1.09 6.83
C PHE A 41 1.25 -0.88 7.65
N GLU A 42 0.37 -0.01 7.17
CA GLU A 42 -0.95 0.26 7.73
C GLU A 42 -2.04 0.04 6.67
N ASN A 43 -3.28 -0.16 7.13
CA ASN A 43 -4.41 -0.32 6.23
C ASN A 43 -4.58 0.94 5.37
N TYR A 44 -4.76 0.76 4.06
CA TYR A 44 -5.00 1.86 3.13
C TYR A 44 -6.44 2.41 3.19
N THR A 45 -7.29 1.80 4.03
CA THR A 45 -8.65 2.28 4.24
C THR A 45 -8.64 3.50 5.16
N GLN A 46 -9.38 4.52 4.79
CA GLN A 46 -9.87 5.46 5.79
C GLN A 46 -10.73 4.62 6.74
N ARG A 47 -10.37 4.53 8.03
CA ARG A 47 -11.32 4.02 9.02
C ARG A 47 -12.62 4.80 8.81
N GLU A 48 -13.75 4.13 8.57
CA GLU A 48 -15.04 4.74 8.85
C GLU A 48 -14.98 5.17 10.31
N GLN A 49 -14.92 6.48 10.55
CA GLN A 49 -15.16 7.02 11.87
C GLN A 49 -16.66 6.80 12.12
N THR A 50 -17.00 5.68 12.76
CA THR A 50 -18.31 5.50 13.39
C THR A 50 -18.31 6.20 14.75
#